data_AF-A0AAV8YH41-F1
#
_entry.id   AF-A0AAV8YH41-F1
#
_cell.length_a   1.000
_cell.length_b   1.000
_cell.length_c   1.000
_cell.angle_alpha   90.00
_cell.angle_beta   90.00
_cell.angle_gamma   90.00
#
_symmetry.space_group_name_H-M   'P 1'
#
loop_
_entity.id
_entity.type
_entity.pdbx_description
1 polymer ?
#
loop_
_entity_poly.entity_id
_entity_poly.type
_entity_poly.pdbx_seq_one_letter_code
_entity_poly.pdbx_strand_id
1 'polypeptide(L)'
;MSEKQLSAVEAELYDRQIRLWGIESQEKLRAANVLLIGIRGLGSEIAKNILLSGINSLTILDDGVVTEEDKLKNFLLSQNSIGKR
;
A
#
# COMPACT_ATOMS: atom_id res chain seq x y z
N MET A 1 15.58 23.01 -1.71
CA MET A 1 14.53 21.99 -1.49
C MET A 1 14.99 21.15 -0.31
N SER A 2 14.28 21.14 0.82
CA SER A 2 14.73 20.36 1.97
C SER A 2 14.53 18.87 1.69
N GLU A 3 15.60 18.07 1.74
CA GLU A 3 15.51 16.63 1.85
C GLU A 3 14.64 16.32 3.07
N LYS A 4 13.44 15.76 2.85
CA LYS A 4 12.58 15.33 3.95
C LYS A 4 13.16 14.03 4.49
N GLN A 5 14.08 14.18 5.43
CA GLN A 5 14.57 13.09 6.26
C GLN A 5 13.39 12.35 6.91
N LEU A 6 13.50 11.03 7.09
CA LEU A 6 12.53 10.23 7.83
C LEU A 6 12.33 10.82 9.22
N SER A 7 11.07 10.95 9.65
CA SER A 7 10.79 11.32 11.05
C SER A 7 11.29 10.22 12.00
N ALA A 8 11.54 10.55 13.26
CA ALA A 8 11.97 9.56 14.25
C ALA A 8 11.00 8.37 14.35
N VAL A 9 9.69 8.63 14.23
CA VAL A 9 8.64 7.60 14.24
C VAL A 9 8.71 6.70 13.00
N GLU A 10 8.91 7.28 11.81
CA GLU A 10 9.07 6.47 10.58
C GLU A 10 10.38 5.67 10.60
N ALA A 11 11.46 6.24 11.14
CA ALA A 11 12.73 5.54 11.28
C ALA A 11 12.60 4.33 12.21
N GLU A 12 11.85 4.44 13.31
CA GLU A 12 11.53 3.31 14.20
C GLU A 12 10.62 2.28 13.51
N LEU A 13 9.55 2.75 12.84
CA LEU A 13 8.60 1.89 12.14
C LEU A 13 9.26 1.04 11.05
N TYR A 14 10.18 1.65 10.28
CA TYR A 14 10.86 1.01 9.16
C TYR A 14 12.26 0.47 9.50
N ASP A 15 12.68 0.46 10.77
CA ASP A 15 14.03 0.09 11.22
C ASP A 15 14.51 -1.25 10.60
N ARG A 16 13.66 -2.29 10.66
CA ARG A 16 14.00 -3.61 10.10
C ARG A 16 14.20 -3.59 8.59
N GLN A 17 13.40 -2.79 7.88
CA GLN A 17 13.46 -2.67 6.42
C GLN A 17 14.70 -1.86 6.00
N ILE A 18 14.97 -0.77 6.71
CA ILE A 18 16.17 0.06 6.54
C ILE A 18 17.45 -0.77 6.76
N ARG A 19 17.48 -1.66 7.76
CA ARG A 19 18.61 -2.57 7.98
C ARG A 19 18.84 -3.55 6.83
N LEU A 20 17.80 -3.89 6.07
CA LEU A 20 17.88 -4.82 4.95
C LEU A 20 18.37 -4.13 3.67
N TRP A 21 17.76 -3.00 3.28
CA TRP A 21 18.00 -2.36 1.98
C TRP A 21 18.60 -0.94 2.04
N GLY A 22 18.89 -0.43 3.23
CA GLY A 22 19.52 0.88 3.46
C GLY A 22 18.53 2.05 3.51
N ILE A 23 18.98 3.15 4.12
CA ILE A 23 18.15 4.36 4.32
C ILE A 23 17.79 5.05 2.99
N GLU A 24 18.72 5.12 2.04
CA GLU A 24 18.49 5.74 0.73
C GLU A 24 17.36 5.05 -0.05
N SER A 25 17.29 3.72 0.03
CA SER A 25 16.22 2.94 -0.59
C SER A 25 14.87 3.24 0.06
N GLN A 26 14.83 3.37 1.39
CA GLN A 26 13.63 3.73 2.12
C GLN A 26 13.14 5.14 1.76
N GLU A 27 14.05 6.10 1.61
CA GLU A 27 13.71 7.46 1.19
C GLU A 27 13.14 7.51 -0.23
N LYS A 28 13.69 6.70 -1.16
CA LYS A 28 13.13 6.56 -2.51
C LYS A 28 11.72 5.98 -2.49
N LEU A 29 11.49 4.94 -1.68
CA LEU A 29 10.15 4.38 -1.48
C LEU A 29 9.19 5.43 -0.93
N ARG A 30 9.62 6.19 0.09
CA ARG A 30 8.83 7.26 0.71
C ARG A 30 8.44 8.38 -0.26
N ALA A 31 9.18 8.58 -1.34
CA ALA A 31 8.84 9.54 -2.40
C ALA A 31 7.97 8.94 -3.52
N ALA A 32 7.79 7.62 -3.56
CA ALA A 32 7.12 6.93 -4.65
C ALA A 32 5.59 7.06 -4.58
N ASN A 33 4.99 7.36 -5.73
CA ASN A 33 3.54 7.33 -5.95
C ASN A 33 3.22 6.14 -6.86
N VAL A 34 2.30 5.28 -6.43
CA VAL A 34 1.98 4.03 -7.12
C VAL A 34 0.52 4.04 -7.56
N LEU A 35 0.27 3.68 -8.82
CA LEU A 35 -1.06 3.35 -9.31
C LEU A 35 -1.19 1.82 -9.37
N LEU A 36 -2.18 1.28 -8.65
CA LEU A 36 -2.57 -0.12 -8.71
C LEU A 36 -3.88 -0.25 -9.48
N ILE A 37 -3.85 -1.00 -10.59
CA ILE A 37 -5.01 -1.27 -11.42
C ILE A 37 -5.53 -2.67 -11.09
N GLY A 38 -6.76 -2.75 -10.60
CA GLY A 38 -7.41 -3.96 -10.12
C GLY A 38 -7.13 -4.26 -8.64
N ILE A 39 -8.18 -4.23 -7.82
CA ILE A 39 -8.17 -4.47 -6.37
C ILE A 39 -9.08 -5.65 -5.97
N ARG A 40 -8.87 -6.80 -6.62
CA ARG A 40 -9.43 -8.09 -6.15
C ARG A 40 -8.50 -8.73 -5.11
N GLY A 41 -8.68 -10.02 -4.81
CA GLY A 41 -7.87 -10.70 -3.79
C GLY A 41 -6.35 -10.59 -3.96
N LEU A 42 -5.83 -10.74 -5.18
CA LEU A 42 -4.40 -10.52 -5.44
C LEU A 42 -4.01 -9.04 -5.28
N GLY A 43 -4.84 -8.14 -5.79
CA GLY A 43 -4.63 -6.70 -5.70
C GLY A 43 -4.55 -6.25 -4.23
N SER A 44 -5.39 -6.79 -3.35
CA SER A 44 -5.35 -6.46 -1.92
C SER A 44 -4.05 -6.90 -1.25
N GLU A 45 -3.50 -8.05 -1.62
CA GLU A 45 -2.21 -8.52 -1.10
C GLU A 45 -1.04 -7.65 -1.60
N ILE A 46 -1.08 -7.26 -2.87
CA ILE A 46 -0.10 -6.34 -3.46
C ILE A 46 -0.19 -4.97 -2.76
N ALA A 47 -1.41 -4.42 -2.64
CA ALA A 47 -1.66 -3.13 -1.98
C ALA A 47 -1.12 -3.12 -0.55
N LYS A 48 -1.39 -4.19 0.22
CA LYS A 48 -0.87 -4.37 1.58
C LYS A 48 0.65 -4.26 1.61
N ASN A 49 1.33 -5.02 0.77
CA ASN A 49 2.80 -5.09 0.78
C ASN A 49 3.43 -3.75 0.36
N ILE A 50 2.84 -3.08 -0.62
CA ILE A 50 3.29 -1.76 -1.08
C ILE A 50 3.04 -0.70 0.00
N LEU A 51 1.88 -0.71 0.66
CA LEU A 51 1.60 0.23 1.74
C LEU A 51 2.54 0.02 2.94
N LEU A 52 2.79 -1.24 3.33
CA LEU A 52 3.68 -1.59 4.44
C LEU A 52 5.16 -1.32 4.16
N SER A 53 5.57 -1.19 2.90
CA SER A 53 6.93 -0.79 2.54
C SER A 53 7.21 0.71 2.71
N GLY A 54 6.17 1.51 2.96
CA GLY A 54 6.31 2.94 3.29
C GLY A 54 6.43 3.86 2.08
N ILE A 55 5.50 3.73 1.13
CA ILE A 55 5.39 4.65 -0.02
C ILE A 55 4.70 5.98 0.30
N ASN A 56 4.78 6.96 -0.60
CA ASN A 56 4.08 8.25 -0.42
C ASN A 56 2.56 8.10 -0.60
N SER A 57 2.13 7.52 -1.73
CA SER A 57 0.71 7.41 -2.05
C SER A 57 0.41 6.21 -2.94
N LEU A 58 -0.71 5.54 -2.65
CA LEU A 58 -1.29 4.49 -3.48
C LEU A 58 -2.61 4.99 -4.06
N THR A 59 -2.72 5.05 -5.38
CA THR A 59 -3.97 5.25 -6.09
C THR A 59 -4.46 3.90 -6.58
N ILE A 60 -5.74 3.61 -6.36
CA ILE A 60 -6.36 2.36 -6.80
C ILE A 60 -7.37 2.68 -7.91
N LEU A 61 -7.29 1.94 -9.01
CA LEU A 61 -8.24 2.01 -10.12
C LEU A 61 -8.84 0.63 -10.34
N ASP A 62 -10.16 0.50 -10.14
CA ASP A 62 -10.91 -0.72 -10.44
C ASP A 62 -12.31 -0.30 -10.91
N ASP A 63 -12.80 -0.92 -11.99
CA ASP A 63 -14.14 -0.67 -12.56
C ASP A 63 -15.14 -1.80 -12.23
N GLY A 64 -14.67 -2.82 -11.51
CA GLY A 64 -15.44 -3.98 -11.08
C GLY A 64 -16.45 -3.64 -10.00
N VAL A 65 -17.59 -4.35 -10.04
CA VAL A 65 -18.56 -4.34 -8.94
C VAL A 65 -18.18 -5.43 -7.95
N VAL A 66 -18.18 -5.10 -6.66
CA VAL A 66 -17.85 -6.06 -5.60
C VAL A 66 -18.85 -7.21 -5.59
N THR A 67 -18.34 -8.44 -5.73
CA THR A 67 -19.11 -9.68 -5.62
C THR A 67 -18.96 -10.34 -4.24
N GLU A 68 -19.79 -11.33 -3.94
CA GLU A 68 -19.64 -12.17 -2.74
C GLU A 68 -18.31 -12.93 -2.71
N GLU A 69 -17.79 -13.33 -3.88
CA GLU A 69 -16.51 -14.03 -3.97
C GLU A 69 -15.33 -13.11 -3.62
N ASP A 70 -15.39 -11.84 -4.07
CA ASP A 70 -14.36 -10.85 -3.76
C ASP A 70 -14.25 -10.62 -2.26
N LYS A 71 -15.36 -10.66 -1.53
CA LYS A 71 -15.40 -10.52 -0.07
C LYS A 71 -14.63 -11.62 0.67
N LEU A 72 -14.60 -12.83 0.12
CA LEU A 72 -13.86 -13.96 0.72
C LEU A 72 -12.34 -13.84 0.49
N LYS A 73 -11.92 -13.08 -0.51
CA LYS A 73 -10.53 -13.03 -0.97
C LYS A 73 -9.86 -11.68 -0.75
N ASN A 74 -10.63 -10.61 -0.56
CA ASN A 74 -10.14 -9.26 -0.36
C ASN A 74 -10.51 -8.77 1.04
N PHE A 75 -9.53 -8.80 1.94
CA PHE A 75 -9.68 -8.38 3.33
C PHE A 75 -9.88 -6.86 3.51
N LEU A 76 -9.67 -6.04 2.47
CA LEU A 76 -9.93 -4.61 2.50
C LEU A 76 -11.42 -4.28 2.38
N LEU A 77 -12.25 -5.24 1.96
CA LEU A 77 -13.69 -5.05 1.79
C LEU A 77 -14.42 -5.19 3.13
N SER A 78 -15.27 -4.21 3.44
CA SER A 78 -16.19 -4.29 4.56
C SER A 78 -17.39 -5.21 4.27
N GLN A 79 -18.11 -5.65 5.31
CA GLN A 79 -19.31 -6.49 5.18
C GLN A 79 -20.38 -5.90 4.25
N ASN A 80 -20.48 -4.57 4.18
CA ASN A 80 -21.49 -3.83 3.43
C ASN A 80 -20.98 -3.32 2.07
N SER A 81 -19.99 -4.00 1.47
CA SER A 81 -19.35 -3.55 0.22
C SER A 81 -19.94 -4.21 -1.03
N ILE A 82 -20.72 -5.29 -0.88
CA ILE A 82 -21.33 -6.01 -2.01
C ILE A 82 -22.18 -5.05 -2.86
N GLY A 83 -21.99 -5.10 -4.18
CA GLY A 83 -22.70 -4.25 -5.14
C GLY A 83 -22.16 -2.82 -5.27
N LYS A 84 -21.13 -2.44 -4.51
CA LYS A 84 -20.45 -1.14 -4.64
C LYS A 84 -19.33 -1.21 -5.69
N ARG A 85 -18.92 -0.03 -6.15
CA ARG A 85 -17.71 0.23 -6.94
C ARG A 85 -16.73 1.00 -6.08
#